data_AF-A0A1F2RTF7-F1
#
_entry.id   AF-A0A1F2RTF7-F1
#
_cell.length_a   1.000
_cell.length_b   1.000
_cell.length_c   1.000
_cell.angle_alpha   90.00
_cell.angle_beta   90.00
_cell.angle_gamma   90.00
#
_symmetry.space_group_name_H-M   'P 1'
#
loop_
_entity.id
_entity.type
_entity.pdbx_description
1 polymer ?
#
loop_
_entity_poly.entity_id
_entity_poly.type
_entity_poly.pdbx_seq_one_letter_code
_entity_poly.pdbx_strand_id
1 'polypeptide(L)'
;MISKDQILEDFSILSVPTGGIGSWLTEETHADLFDRLGKLSEEPLPEVQLNQLLVLGHEAPVGDGFFRYYWLQTPGRHPYNVREVPGFSENWLKSEAMIVSLAHLKWGLYRLYIDALLYFGNVRTAYRKLRDLSLREIEDFFSSERFDTEAIKRRGPSLPLRPIAKDSRYLIAEMACKSYGDSDGRDGDLRSVLIAAYKAHAAAGNPSPTIRELLENRVPTGFQARQKEFIYSADEVLDETVSSESDLTTKYEKIASKFAEARKAALDNTRHYLSMLSDLDVYVATSMGTRQDFRSMADTCDRVFADDRLKKMNLRYFDPTLSAAGGHEDKGLIECLMVKCAKLLVYCAGASASYGKDAEAAMALSLGKPVIFYCDKEQRRRFYQDIHPLSRLIEFETGVAVGAMVTDKLEDVSELIYRILENRMVYYLEHSKPGFLRLKEKLTDSVIRLQTNDKLLTEAFWNHYHRNREAKRRGVGADQLGG
;
A
#
# COMPACT_ATOMS: atom_id res chain seq x y z
N MET A 1 25.76 -33.42 -20.05
CA MET A 1 24.37 -33.45 -20.54
C MET A 1 23.42 -33.53 -19.36
N ILE A 2 22.48 -32.60 -19.25
CA ILE A 2 21.49 -32.55 -18.16
C ILE A 2 20.26 -33.36 -18.58
N SER A 3 19.73 -34.18 -17.68
CA SER A 3 18.58 -35.06 -17.97
C SER A 3 17.26 -34.30 -18.00
N LYS A 4 16.22 -34.89 -18.63
CA LYS A 4 14.85 -34.37 -18.64
C LYS A 4 14.35 -34.07 -17.22
N ASP A 5 14.51 -35.02 -16.30
CA ASP A 5 14.02 -34.90 -14.92
C ASP A 5 14.68 -33.73 -14.19
N GLN A 6 15.99 -33.53 -14.38
CA GLN A 6 16.71 -32.39 -13.82
C GLN A 6 16.22 -31.06 -14.40
N ILE A 7 15.93 -30.99 -15.70
CA ILE A 7 15.37 -29.78 -16.33
C ILE A 7 13.97 -29.49 -15.76
N LEU A 8 13.11 -30.49 -15.62
CA LEU A 8 11.77 -30.31 -15.06
C LEU A 8 11.82 -29.86 -13.59
N GLU A 9 12.71 -30.45 -12.79
CA GLU A 9 12.96 -30.04 -11.41
C GLU A 9 13.44 -28.59 -11.34
N ASP A 10 14.43 -28.22 -12.15
CA ASP A 10 15.00 -26.87 -12.22
C ASP A 10 13.95 -25.84 -12.62
N PHE A 11 13.00 -26.17 -13.49
CA PHE A 11 11.97 -25.26 -13.99
C PHE A 11 10.63 -25.39 -13.26
N SER A 12 10.54 -26.21 -12.22
CA SER A 12 9.31 -26.48 -11.47
C SER A 12 8.60 -25.23 -10.94
N ILE A 13 9.34 -24.18 -10.54
CA ILE A 13 8.78 -22.89 -10.09
C ILE A 13 8.06 -22.10 -11.21
N LEU A 14 8.35 -22.42 -12.46
CA LEU A 14 7.74 -21.80 -13.64
C LEU A 14 6.58 -22.66 -14.20
N SER A 15 6.32 -23.83 -13.62
CA SER A 15 5.24 -24.70 -14.07
C SER A 15 3.89 -24.27 -13.48
N VAL A 16 3.04 -23.69 -14.32
CA VAL A 16 1.69 -23.22 -13.97
C VAL A 16 0.65 -23.91 -14.88
N PRO A 17 -0.21 -24.80 -14.34
CA PRO A 17 -1.11 -25.68 -15.12
C PRO A 17 -2.38 -24.96 -15.61
N THR A 18 -2.24 -23.70 -16.01
CA THR A 18 -3.33 -22.89 -16.58
C THR A 18 -3.17 -22.69 -18.10
N GLY A 19 -2.25 -23.43 -18.73
CA GLY A 19 -1.89 -23.34 -20.14
C GLY A 19 -1.01 -22.13 -20.49
N GLY A 20 -0.63 -22.04 -21.77
CA GLY A 20 0.34 -21.04 -22.23
C GLY A 20 1.76 -21.39 -21.77
N ILE A 21 2.66 -20.40 -21.79
CA ILE A 21 4.08 -20.57 -21.42
C ILE A 21 4.31 -21.19 -20.03
N GLY A 22 3.32 -21.17 -19.13
CA GLY A 22 3.31 -21.91 -17.85
C GLY A 22 3.29 -23.43 -17.99
N SER A 23 2.93 -23.95 -19.15
CA SER A 23 2.84 -25.37 -19.48
C SER A 23 3.84 -25.77 -20.58
N TRP A 24 4.89 -24.97 -20.80
CA TRP A 24 5.88 -25.21 -21.85
C TRP A 24 6.73 -26.46 -21.56
N LEU A 25 7.19 -26.62 -20.33
CA LEU A 25 8.05 -27.73 -19.89
C LEU A 25 7.25 -28.68 -18.99
N THR A 26 6.76 -29.77 -19.57
CA THR A 26 5.97 -30.80 -18.89
C THR A 26 6.48 -32.20 -19.26
N GLU A 27 5.98 -33.22 -18.58
CA GLU A 27 6.30 -34.62 -18.93
C GLU A 27 5.89 -34.99 -20.36
N GLU A 28 4.86 -34.34 -20.90
CA GLU A 28 4.31 -34.59 -22.24
C GLU A 28 5.03 -33.78 -23.33
N THR A 29 5.91 -32.85 -22.97
CA THR A 29 6.67 -32.02 -23.91
C THR A 29 7.61 -32.91 -24.76
N HIS A 30 7.76 -32.58 -26.05
CA HIS A 30 8.54 -33.35 -27.02
C HIS A 30 9.98 -33.62 -26.55
N ALA A 31 10.48 -34.85 -26.71
CA ALA A 31 11.80 -35.27 -26.19
C ALA A 31 12.97 -34.43 -26.73
N ASP A 32 12.97 -34.13 -28.04
CA ASP A 32 13.99 -33.28 -28.68
C ASP A 32 14.18 -31.91 -28.00
N LEU A 33 13.13 -31.39 -27.37
CA LEU A 33 13.23 -30.16 -26.61
C LEU A 33 14.20 -30.31 -25.44
N PHE A 34 14.04 -31.38 -24.66
CA PHE A 34 14.89 -31.66 -23.51
C PHE A 34 16.32 -32.01 -23.95
N ASP A 35 16.47 -32.77 -25.03
CA ASP A 35 17.78 -33.09 -25.59
C ASP A 35 18.55 -31.83 -26.00
N ARG A 36 17.85 -30.86 -26.61
CA ARG A 36 18.46 -29.57 -26.98
C ARG A 36 18.80 -28.72 -25.76
N LEU A 37 17.88 -28.64 -24.79
CA LEU A 37 18.10 -27.90 -23.55
C LEU A 37 19.25 -28.48 -22.71
N GLY A 38 19.40 -29.80 -22.69
CA GLY A 38 20.46 -30.52 -21.98
C GLY A 38 21.88 -30.28 -22.50
N LYS A 39 22.01 -29.61 -23.65
CA LYS A 39 23.28 -29.23 -24.31
C LYS A 39 23.58 -27.73 -24.24
N LEU A 40 22.77 -26.91 -23.57
CA LEU A 40 22.92 -25.44 -23.58
C LEU A 40 24.29 -24.91 -23.14
N SER A 41 24.98 -25.62 -22.26
CA SER A 41 26.33 -25.23 -21.80
C SER A 41 27.41 -25.40 -22.87
N GLU A 42 27.17 -26.25 -23.86
CA GLU A 42 28.09 -26.57 -24.96
C GLU A 42 27.65 -25.88 -26.25
N GLU A 43 26.34 -25.80 -26.47
CA GLU A 43 25.69 -25.24 -27.64
C GLU A 43 24.75 -24.09 -27.22
N PRO A 44 25.21 -22.83 -27.19
CA PRO A 44 24.37 -21.67 -26.89
C PRO A 44 23.14 -21.61 -27.80
N LEU A 45 22.01 -21.14 -27.24
CA LEU A 45 20.72 -21.14 -27.90
C LEU A 45 20.39 -19.75 -28.49
N PRO A 46 20.39 -19.59 -29.83
CA PRO A 46 19.92 -18.38 -30.48
C PRO A 46 18.39 -18.29 -30.46
N GLU A 47 17.85 -17.10 -30.70
CA GLU A 47 16.39 -16.84 -30.79
C GLU A 47 15.66 -17.83 -31.70
N VAL A 48 16.21 -18.10 -32.89
CA VAL A 48 15.58 -19.00 -33.88
C VAL A 48 15.37 -20.39 -33.31
N GLN A 49 16.36 -20.93 -32.59
CA GLN A 49 16.23 -22.24 -31.96
C GLN A 49 15.29 -22.17 -30.76
N LEU A 50 15.32 -21.10 -29.95
CA LEU A 50 14.32 -20.92 -28.89
C LEU A 50 12.90 -20.96 -29.46
N ASN A 51 12.65 -20.28 -30.57
CA ASN A 51 11.35 -20.28 -31.25
C ASN A 51 10.93 -21.67 -31.74
N GLN A 52 11.87 -22.48 -32.25
CA GLN A 52 11.59 -23.88 -32.57
C GLN A 52 11.20 -24.69 -31.33
N LEU A 53 11.92 -24.51 -30.21
CA LEU A 53 11.61 -25.18 -28.95
C LEU A 53 10.26 -24.73 -28.36
N LEU A 54 9.91 -23.44 -28.48
CA LEU A 54 8.59 -22.95 -28.09
C LEU A 54 7.49 -23.66 -28.87
N VAL A 55 7.64 -23.77 -30.20
CA VAL A 55 6.66 -24.46 -31.07
C VAL A 55 6.56 -25.96 -30.75
N LEU A 56 7.69 -26.63 -30.48
CA LEU A 56 7.71 -28.03 -30.06
C LEU A 56 7.02 -28.27 -28.70
N GLY A 57 6.99 -27.25 -27.85
CA GLY A 57 6.23 -27.24 -26.60
C GLY A 57 4.83 -26.61 -26.73
N HIS A 58 4.31 -26.50 -27.96
CA HIS A 58 2.98 -25.94 -28.28
C HIS A 58 2.77 -24.47 -27.88
N GLU A 59 3.84 -23.71 -27.74
CA GLU A 59 3.81 -22.27 -27.50
C GLU A 59 4.14 -21.46 -28.76
N ALA A 60 3.60 -20.24 -28.83
CA ALA A 60 3.91 -19.35 -29.94
C ALA A 60 5.37 -18.87 -29.85
N PRO A 61 6.03 -18.60 -30.98
CA PRO A 61 7.34 -17.96 -30.99
C PRO A 61 7.29 -16.54 -30.41
N VAL A 62 8.47 -16.00 -30.11
CA VAL A 62 8.70 -14.62 -29.66
C VAL A 62 9.46 -13.84 -30.74
N GLY A 63 9.32 -12.53 -30.76
CA GLY A 63 10.13 -11.64 -31.60
C GLY A 63 11.47 -11.26 -30.95
N ASP A 64 12.39 -10.74 -31.78
CA ASP A 64 13.72 -10.24 -31.38
C ASP A 64 13.65 -9.29 -30.17
N GLY A 65 12.69 -8.36 -30.18
CA GLY A 65 12.52 -7.39 -29.11
C GLY A 65 12.28 -8.04 -27.74
N PHE A 66 11.39 -9.02 -27.70
CA PHE A 66 11.09 -9.80 -26.50
C PHE A 66 12.30 -10.64 -26.06
N PHE A 67 12.94 -11.34 -27.00
CA PHE A 67 14.10 -12.17 -26.73
C PHE A 67 15.26 -11.34 -26.13
N ARG A 68 15.58 -10.22 -26.77
CA ARG A 68 16.62 -9.31 -26.29
C ARG A 68 16.29 -8.75 -24.92
N TYR A 69 15.05 -8.30 -24.71
CA TYR A 69 14.64 -7.69 -23.46
C TYR A 69 14.83 -8.64 -22.26
N TYR A 70 14.38 -9.88 -22.38
CA TYR A 70 14.34 -10.83 -21.26
C TYR A 70 15.65 -11.61 -21.02
N TRP A 71 16.44 -11.86 -22.06
CA TRP A 71 17.67 -12.66 -21.92
C TRP A 71 18.95 -11.88 -22.18
N LEU A 72 18.94 -10.81 -22.98
CA LEU A 72 20.20 -10.20 -23.44
C LEU A 72 20.52 -8.86 -22.80
N GLN A 73 19.63 -8.31 -21.97
CA GLN A 73 19.87 -7.04 -21.29
C GLN A 73 19.30 -6.97 -19.88
N THR A 74 19.90 -6.10 -19.06
CA THR A 74 19.29 -5.55 -17.85
C THR A 74 18.83 -4.12 -18.15
N PRO A 75 17.54 -3.88 -18.44
CA PRO A 75 17.06 -2.55 -18.79
C PRO A 75 17.35 -1.55 -17.66
N GLY A 76 18.00 -0.43 -17.99
CA GLY A 76 18.33 0.62 -17.01
C GLY A 76 17.11 1.38 -16.48
N ARG A 77 15.96 1.25 -17.16
CA ARG A 77 14.68 1.86 -16.79
C ARG A 77 13.61 0.77 -16.63
N HIS A 78 13.66 0.05 -15.51
CA HIS A 78 12.63 -0.92 -15.10
C HIS A 78 12.02 -0.53 -13.74
N PRO A 79 10.77 -0.95 -13.41
CA PRO A 79 10.15 -0.67 -12.11
C PRO A 79 10.78 -1.38 -10.90
N TYR A 80 11.68 -2.34 -11.13
CA TYR A 80 12.45 -3.00 -10.09
C TYR A 80 13.85 -3.36 -10.58
N ASN A 81 14.74 -3.75 -9.65
CA ASN A 81 16.11 -4.09 -10.02
C ASN A 81 16.21 -5.51 -10.58
N VAL A 82 16.35 -5.61 -11.91
CA VAL A 82 16.49 -6.90 -12.63
C VAL A 82 17.72 -7.69 -12.19
N ARG A 83 18.79 -7.01 -11.74
CA ARG A 83 20.02 -7.69 -11.28
C ARG A 83 19.84 -8.42 -9.96
N GLU A 84 18.81 -8.08 -9.19
CA GLU A 84 18.47 -8.73 -7.91
C GLU A 84 17.54 -9.94 -8.10
N VAL A 85 17.13 -10.23 -9.35
CA VAL A 85 16.33 -11.41 -9.66
C VAL A 85 17.16 -12.67 -9.42
N PRO A 86 16.61 -13.70 -8.74
CA PRO A 86 17.34 -14.92 -8.41
C PRO A 86 18.04 -15.55 -9.63
N GLY A 87 19.31 -15.93 -9.42
CA GLY A 87 20.12 -16.61 -10.42
C GLY A 87 20.87 -15.70 -11.40
N PHE A 88 20.66 -14.38 -11.39
CA PHE A 88 21.33 -13.45 -12.30
C PHE A 88 22.86 -13.59 -12.34
N SER A 89 23.45 -13.47 -13.53
CA SER A 89 24.90 -13.40 -13.74
C SER A 89 25.25 -12.35 -14.79
N GLU A 90 26.19 -11.44 -14.46
CA GLU A 90 26.70 -10.40 -15.37
C GLU A 90 27.35 -10.98 -16.63
N ASN A 91 27.85 -12.22 -16.58
CA ASN A 91 28.47 -12.86 -17.75
C ASN A 91 27.47 -13.13 -18.88
N TRP A 92 26.17 -13.25 -18.57
CA TRP A 92 25.14 -13.47 -19.59
C TRP A 92 24.95 -12.25 -20.50
N LEU A 93 25.19 -11.05 -19.99
CA LEU A 93 25.11 -9.80 -20.78
C LEU A 93 26.26 -9.66 -21.79
N LYS A 94 27.29 -10.49 -21.66
CA LYS A 94 28.42 -10.58 -22.60
C LYS A 94 28.22 -11.68 -23.65
N SER A 95 27.12 -12.43 -23.57
CA SER A 95 26.81 -13.45 -24.57
C SER A 95 26.57 -12.77 -25.92
N GLU A 96 27.04 -13.37 -27.01
CA GLU A 96 26.88 -12.88 -28.38
C GLU A 96 25.43 -13.07 -28.86
N ALA A 97 24.48 -12.43 -28.17
CA ALA A 97 23.04 -12.53 -28.39
C ALA A 97 22.45 -13.96 -28.28
N MET A 98 22.98 -14.77 -27.36
CA MET A 98 22.56 -16.17 -27.19
C MET A 98 22.36 -16.58 -25.73
N ILE A 99 21.45 -17.52 -25.50
CA ILE A 99 21.26 -18.13 -24.19
C ILE A 99 22.31 -19.23 -23.97
N VAL A 100 23.29 -18.95 -23.11
CA VAL A 100 24.47 -19.80 -22.90
C VAL A 100 24.34 -20.90 -21.82
N SER A 101 23.20 -21.01 -21.12
CA SER A 101 22.99 -22.04 -20.09
C SER A 101 21.51 -22.17 -19.69
N LEU A 102 21.15 -23.27 -19.01
CA LEU A 102 19.82 -23.41 -18.41
C LEU A 102 19.52 -22.33 -17.37
N ALA A 103 20.50 -21.95 -16.55
CA ALA A 103 20.33 -20.88 -15.57
C ALA A 103 20.01 -19.54 -16.26
N HIS A 104 20.66 -19.27 -17.39
CA HIS A 104 20.38 -18.09 -18.22
C HIS A 104 18.97 -18.15 -18.82
N LEU A 105 18.55 -19.28 -19.38
CA LEU A 105 17.18 -19.48 -19.89
C LEU A 105 16.15 -19.23 -18.77
N LYS A 106 16.36 -19.86 -17.62
CA LYS A 106 15.49 -19.77 -16.44
C LYS A 106 15.38 -18.33 -15.96
N TRP A 107 16.47 -17.56 -15.91
CA TRP A 107 16.44 -16.17 -15.47
C TRP A 107 15.54 -15.28 -16.35
N GLY A 108 15.62 -15.40 -17.68
CA GLY A 108 14.75 -14.60 -18.55
C GLY A 108 13.27 -14.96 -18.41
N LEU A 109 12.94 -16.25 -18.26
CA LEU A 109 11.57 -16.67 -17.91
C LEU A 109 11.15 -16.17 -16.52
N TYR A 110 12.05 -16.23 -15.54
CA TYR A 110 11.75 -15.79 -14.18
C TYR A 110 11.36 -14.31 -14.15
N ARG A 111 12.07 -13.47 -14.92
CA ARG A 111 11.73 -12.06 -15.13
C ARG A 111 10.36 -11.89 -15.77
N LEU A 112 10.07 -12.63 -16.84
CA LEU A 112 8.74 -12.63 -17.48
C LEU A 112 7.63 -12.95 -16.47
N TYR A 113 7.86 -13.88 -15.56
CA TYR A 113 6.86 -14.29 -14.56
C TYR A 113 6.66 -13.22 -13.49
N ILE A 114 7.73 -12.55 -13.04
CA ILE A 114 7.64 -11.38 -12.15
C ILE A 114 6.82 -10.29 -12.84
N ASP A 115 7.20 -9.91 -14.07
CA ASP A 115 6.52 -8.86 -14.84
C ASP A 115 5.05 -9.22 -15.09
N ALA A 116 4.77 -10.49 -15.39
CA ALA A 116 3.43 -10.99 -15.58
C ALA A 116 2.54 -10.80 -14.35
N LEU A 117 3.02 -11.19 -13.18
CA LEU A 117 2.24 -11.07 -11.95
C LEU A 117 2.08 -9.62 -11.50
N LEU A 118 3.09 -8.77 -11.72
CA LEU A 118 3.02 -7.34 -11.36
C LEU A 118 1.99 -6.57 -12.18
N TYR A 119 1.94 -6.80 -13.50
CA TYR A 119 1.25 -5.88 -14.42
C TYR A 119 0.11 -6.52 -15.25
N PHE A 120 0.03 -7.84 -15.29
CA PHE A 120 -0.95 -8.57 -16.10
C PHE A 120 -1.80 -9.54 -15.28
N GLY A 121 -1.40 -9.82 -14.04
CA GLY A 121 -2.05 -10.72 -13.08
C GLY A 121 -1.93 -12.20 -13.41
N ASN A 122 -1.55 -12.56 -14.64
CA ASN A 122 -1.20 -13.93 -15.00
C ASN A 122 -0.17 -14.00 -16.14
N VAL A 123 0.60 -15.08 -16.16
CA VAL A 123 1.71 -15.31 -17.10
C VAL A 123 1.24 -15.44 -18.55
N ARG A 124 0.11 -16.12 -18.80
CA ARG A 124 -0.43 -16.34 -20.15
C ARG A 124 -0.79 -15.03 -20.85
N THR A 125 -1.45 -14.11 -20.14
CA THR A 125 -1.82 -12.79 -20.65
C THR A 125 -0.59 -11.93 -20.93
N ALA A 126 0.39 -11.94 -20.03
CA ALA A 126 1.65 -11.20 -20.23
C ALA A 126 2.40 -11.70 -21.47
N TYR A 127 2.60 -13.02 -21.59
CA TYR A 127 3.29 -13.62 -22.72
C TYR A 127 2.63 -13.24 -24.06
N ARG A 128 1.30 -13.39 -24.16
CA ARG A 128 0.54 -13.02 -25.36
C ARG A 128 0.66 -11.55 -25.72
N LYS A 129 0.70 -10.66 -24.73
CA LYS A 129 0.75 -9.21 -24.96
C LYS A 129 2.16 -8.72 -25.30
N LEU A 130 3.20 -9.36 -24.78
CA LEU A 130 4.57 -8.88 -24.89
C LEU A 130 5.39 -9.56 -26.01
N ARG A 131 5.10 -10.82 -26.36
CA ARG A 131 5.96 -11.63 -27.25
C ARG A 131 6.21 -11.03 -28.64
N ASP A 132 5.26 -10.25 -29.14
CA ASP A 132 5.30 -9.66 -30.49
C ASP A 132 5.74 -8.19 -30.48
N LEU A 133 6.02 -7.62 -29.30
CA LEU A 133 6.45 -6.23 -29.17
C LEU A 133 7.93 -6.07 -29.52
N SER A 134 8.26 -4.93 -30.14
CA SER A 134 9.65 -4.51 -30.31
C SER A 134 10.30 -4.20 -28.96
N LEU A 135 11.64 -4.21 -28.94
CA LEU A 135 12.42 -3.89 -27.74
C LEU A 135 11.99 -2.55 -27.13
N ARG A 136 11.83 -1.54 -27.99
CA ARG A 136 11.43 -0.19 -27.59
C ARG A 136 10.03 -0.16 -26.99
N GLU A 137 9.06 -0.88 -27.56
CA GLU A 137 7.69 -0.92 -27.02
C GLU A 137 7.65 -1.58 -25.64
N ILE A 138 8.46 -2.60 -25.40
CA ILE A 138 8.58 -3.24 -24.09
C ILE A 138 9.25 -2.29 -23.09
N GLU A 139 10.33 -1.63 -23.48
CA GLU A 139 11.02 -0.62 -22.65
C GLU A 139 10.12 0.57 -22.31
N ASP A 140 9.36 1.08 -23.28
CA ASP A 140 8.43 2.18 -23.10
C ASP A 140 7.28 1.77 -22.16
N PHE A 141 6.73 0.56 -22.32
CA PHE A 141 5.71 0.00 -21.42
C PHE A 141 6.21 -0.06 -19.97
N PHE A 142 7.34 -0.71 -19.71
CA PHE A 142 7.81 -0.83 -18.33
C PHE A 142 8.37 0.48 -17.78
N SER A 143 8.88 1.37 -18.62
CA SER A 143 9.29 2.70 -18.19
C SER A 143 8.10 3.56 -17.78
N SER A 144 6.89 3.35 -18.34
CA SER A 144 5.68 4.08 -17.90
C SER A 144 5.14 3.61 -16.56
N GLU A 145 5.47 2.38 -16.15
CA GLU A 145 5.09 1.83 -14.84
C GLU A 145 6.03 2.28 -13.69
N ARG A 146 7.05 3.09 -13.98
CA ARG A 146 8.01 3.58 -12.99
C ARG A 146 7.52 4.83 -12.29
N PHE A 147 7.88 4.97 -11.02
CA PHE A 147 7.83 6.27 -10.36
C PHE A 147 8.88 7.21 -10.97
N ASP A 148 8.47 8.44 -11.28
CA ASP A 148 9.40 9.51 -11.68
C ASP A 148 10.13 10.05 -10.45
N THR A 149 11.13 9.27 -9.99
CA THR A 149 11.96 9.58 -8.82
C THR A 149 12.63 10.95 -8.96
N GLU A 150 13.05 11.31 -10.18
CA GLU A 150 13.74 12.59 -10.42
C GLU A 150 12.76 13.77 -10.38
N ALA A 151 11.52 13.61 -10.84
CA ALA A 151 10.47 14.61 -10.59
C ALA A 151 10.20 14.80 -9.09
N ILE A 152 10.15 13.72 -8.31
CA ILE A 152 9.96 13.78 -6.85
C ILE A 152 11.10 14.57 -6.18
N LYS A 153 12.36 14.32 -6.57
CA LYS A 153 13.52 15.03 -6.03
C LYS A 153 13.58 16.50 -6.45
N ARG A 154 13.35 16.80 -7.75
CA ARG A 154 13.57 18.12 -8.33
C ARG A 154 12.55 19.19 -7.92
N ARG A 155 11.35 18.78 -7.48
CA ARG A 155 10.27 19.72 -7.12
C ARG A 155 10.50 20.50 -5.82
N GLY A 156 11.56 20.18 -5.07
CA GLY A 156 11.92 20.87 -3.82
C GLY A 156 10.95 20.63 -2.66
N PRO A 157 11.21 21.28 -1.50
CA PRO A 157 10.36 21.14 -0.31
C PRO A 157 8.98 21.77 -0.53
N SER A 158 7.96 21.24 0.14
CA SER A 158 6.63 21.85 0.18
C SER A 158 6.61 23.10 1.06
N LEU A 159 5.51 23.87 0.98
CA LEU A 159 5.21 24.86 2.00
C LEU A 159 5.16 24.18 3.39
N PRO A 160 5.70 24.81 4.44
CA PRO A 160 5.72 24.22 5.76
C PRO A 160 4.31 24.19 6.35
N LEU A 161 3.97 23.08 7.00
CA LEU A 161 2.74 22.97 7.79
C LEU A 161 2.86 23.81 9.07
N ARG A 162 1.72 24.28 9.57
CA ARG A 162 1.60 24.87 10.90
C ARG A 162 1.85 23.79 11.95
N PRO A 163 2.77 24.01 12.90
CA PRO A 163 3.05 23.01 13.93
C PRO A 163 1.85 22.88 14.87
N ILE A 164 1.54 21.63 15.25
CA ILE A 164 0.60 21.30 16.31
C ILE A 164 1.35 20.42 17.29
N ALA A 165 1.43 20.85 18.56
CA ALA A 165 2.10 20.07 19.60
C ALA A 165 1.49 18.65 19.64
N LYS A 166 2.33 17.62 19.74
CA LYS A 166 1.90 16.21 19.71
C LYS A 166 0.77 15.94 20.71
N ASP A 167 0.92 16.50 21.90
CA ASP A 167 -0.03 16.40 23.01
C ASP A 167 -1.34 17.13 22.79
N SER A 168 -1.40 18.05 21.83
CA SER A 168 -2.61 18.80 21.46
C SER A 168 -3.28 18.27 20.20
N ARG A 169 -2.64 17.36 19.44
CA ARG A 169 -3.22 16.85 18.19
C ARG A 169 -4.56 16.14 18.40
N TYR A 170 -4.75 15.46 19.54
CA TYR A 170 -6.01 14.78 19.85
C TYR A 170 -7.23 15.74 19.93
N LEU A 171 -6.99 17.04 20.18
CA LEU A 171 -8.02 18.06 20.24
C LEU A 171 -8.64 18.37 18.86
N ILE A 172 -8.02 17.94 17.76
CA ILE A 172 -8.62 18.10 16.42
C ILE A 172 -9.50 16.90 16.03
N ALA A 173 -9.60 15.88 16.89
CA ALA A 173 -10.47 14.75 16.66
C ALA A 173 -11.94 15.16 16.68
N GLU A 174 -12.78 14.40 15.97
CA GLU A 174 -14.22 14.64 15.88
C GLU A 174 -14.90 14.78 17.24
N MET A 175 -14.53 13.94 18.21
CA MET A 175 -15.07 13.98 19.58
C MET A 175 -14.77 15.30 20.30
N ALA A 176 -13.57 15.85 20.08
CA ALA A 176 -13.18 17.13 20.64
C ALA A 176 -13.89 18.29 19.93
N CYS A 177 -13.96 18.27 18.59
CA CYS A 177 -14.70 19.27 17.82
C CYS A 177 -16.16 19.37 18.26
N LYS A 178 -16.86 18.24 18.46
CA LYS A 178 -18.24 18.24 18.97
C LYS A 178 -18.37 18.79 20.39
N SER A 179 -17.38 18.56 21.24
CA SER A 179 -17.41 18.97 22.65
C SER A 179 -17.16 20.46 22.85
N TYR A 180 -16.25 21.04 22.06
CA TYR A 180 -15.92 22.47 22.11
C TYR A 180 -16.76 23.33 21.15
N GLY A 181 -17.39 22.72 20.14
CA GLY A 181 -18.20 23.41 19.14
C GLY A 181 -17.39 24.04 18.00
N ASP A 182 -18.09 24.79 17.14
CA ASP A 182 -17.51 25.38 15.93
C ASP A 182 -16.80 26.73 16.14
N SER A 183 -17.01 27.39 17.27
CA SER A 183 -16.36 28.65 17.66
C SER A 183 -15.03 28.42 18.39
N ASP A 184 -14.41 29.46 18.96
CA ASP A 184 -13.14 29.42 19.71
C ASP A 184 -13.18 28.56 21.01
N GLY A 185 -14.10 27.60 21.10
CA GLY A 185 -14.28 26.72 22.25
C GLY A 185 -14.91 27.40 23.46
N ARG A 186 -15.42 28.63 23.36
CA ARG A 186 -15.91 29.40 24.53
C ARG A 186 -17.33 29.04 24.97
N ASP A 187 -18.15 28.56 24.03
CA ASP A 187 -19.57 28.25 24.24
C ASP A 187 -19.89 26.78 23.91
N GLY A 188 -18.88 25.90 24.00
CA GLY A 188 -19.06 24.48 23.73
C GLY A 188 -19.89 23.75 24.79
N ASP A 189 -20.55 22.67 24.38
CA ASP A 189 -21.38 21.83 25.27
C ASP A 189 -20.60 21.30 26.48
N LEU A 190 -19.30 21.05 26.33
CA LEU A 190 -18.46 20.63 27.46
C LEU A 190 -18.48 21.65 28.60
N ARG A 191 -18.51 22.95 28.30
CA ARG A 191 -18.54 24.01 29.33
C ARG A 191 -19.83 23.97 30.12
N SER A 192 -20.96 23.91 29.40
CA SER A 192 -22.29 23.91 30.01
C SER A 192 -22.51 22.66 30.87
N VAL A 193 -22.04 21.51 30.38
CA VAL A 193 -22.05 20.23 31.12
C VAL A 193 -21.21 20.32 32.39
N LEU A 194 -19.98 20.83 32.31
CA LEU A 194 -19.10 20.95 33.48
C LEU A 194 -19.69 21.88 34.55
N ILE A 195 -20.22 23.05 34.15
CA ILE A 195 -20.83 24.01 35.09
C ILE A 195 -22.08 23.41 35.75
N ALA A 196 -22.94 22.75 34.97
CA ALA A 196 -24.14 22.10 35.51
C ALA A 196 -23.79 20.96 36.48
N ALA A 197 -22.83 20.11 36.11
CA ALA A 197 -22.36 19.02 36.95
C ALA A 197 -21.73 19.53 38.25
N TYR A 198 -20.94 20.60 38.18
CA TYR A 198 -20.33 21.22 39.36
C TYR A 198 -21.39 21.75 40.33
N LYS A 199 -22.40 22.46 39.83
CA LYS A 199 -23.53 22.94 40.65
C LYS A 199 -24.28 21.77 41.32
N ALA A 200 -24.45 20.67 40.60
CA ALA A 200 -25.10 19.47 41.13
C ALA A 200 -24.27 18.75 42.20
N HIS A 201 -22.93 18.73 42.10
CA HIS A 201 -22.03 18.18 43.12
C HIS A 201 -21.97 19.07 44.37
N ALA A 202 -21.88 20.39 44.19
CA ALA A 202 -21.93 21.35 45.29
C ALA A 202 -23.23 21.23 46.10
N ALA A 203 -24.38 21.10 45.43
CA ALA A 203 -25.66 20.87 46.08
C ALA A 203 -25.76 19.52 46.83
N ALA A 204 -24.94 18.54 46.45
CA ALA A 204 -24.90 17.21 47.07
C ALA A 204 -23.85 17.07 48.19
N GLY A 205 -23.19 18.17 48.58
CA GLY A 205 -22.21 18.17 49.67
C GLY A 205 -20.79 17.74 49.26
N ASN A 206 -20.48 17.66 47.97
CA ASN A 206 -19.10 17.52 47.47
C ASN A 206 -18.62 18.85 46.87
N PRO A 207 -17.97 19.74 47.64
CA PRO A 207 -17.57 21.07 47.17
C PRO A 207 -16.28 21.07 46.36
N SER A 208 -15.57 19.94 46.24
CA SER A 208 -14.28 19.88 45.55
C SER A 208 -14.13 18.65 44.65
N PRO A 209 -15.06 18.44 43.70
CA PRO A 209 -14.99 17.30 42.79
C PRO A 209 -13.83 17.43 41.81
N THR A 210 -13.35 16.31 41.29
CA THR A 210 -12.47 16.29 40.11
C THR A 210 -13.26 16.47 38.82
N ILE A 211 -12.63 16.91 37.74
CA ILE A 211 -13.28 17.00 36.42
C ILE A 211 -13.81 15.63 35.97
N ARG A 212 -13.10 14.54 36.30
CA ARG A 212 -13.55 13.17 36.10
C ARG A 212 -14.88 12.91 36.80
N GLU A 213 -15.00 13.26 38.08
CA GLU A 213 -16.24 13.07 38.84
C GLU A 213 -17.41 13.92 38.30
N LEU A 214 -17.12 15.11 37.75
CA LEU A 214 -18.12 15.92 37.07
C LEU A 214 -18.67 15.21 35.82
N LEU A 215 -17.79 14.58 35.04
CA LEU A 215 -18.11 13.94 33.78
C LEU A 215 -18.54 12.48 33.90
N GLU A 216 -18.24 11.77 34.98
CA GLU A 216 -18.64 10.37 35.19
C GLU A 216 -19.96 10.25 35.96
N ASN A 217 -20.18 11.09 36.96
CA ASN A 217 -21.26 10.86 37.94
C ASN A 217 -22.50 11.75 37.74
N ARG A 218 -22.36 12.94 37.13
CA ARG A 218 -23.45 13.95 37.09
C ARG A 218 -23.60 14.69 35.75
N VAL A 219 -23.41 13.98 34.64
CA VAL A 219 -23.72 14.53 33.30
C VAL A 219 -25.23 14.75 33.17
N PRO A 220 -25.71 15.93 32.72
CA PRO A 220 -27.13 16.17 32.53
C PRO A 220 -27.78 15.16 31.56
N THR A 221 -29.03 14.79 31.78
CA THR A 221 -29.73 13.70 31.07
C THR A 221 -29.66 13.83 29.54
N GLY A 222 -29.78 15.04 29.00
CA GLY A 222 -29.69 15.30 27.55
C GLY A 222 -28.31 15.07 26.93
N PHE A 223 -27.27 14.92 27.76
CA PHE A 223 -25.88 14.82 27.33
C PHE A 223 -25.23 13.47 27.66
N GLN A 224 -25.95 12.55 28.31
CA GLN A 224 -25.40 11.25 28.73
C GLN A 224 -24.83 10.43 27.57
N ALA A 225 -25.49 10.45 26.40
CA ALA A 225 -25.00 9.74 25.21
C ALA A 225 -23.62 10.23 24.72
N ARG A 226 -23.24 11.47 25.06
CA ARG A 226 -21.99 12.14 24.67
C ARG A 226 -20.94 12.16 25.78
N GLN A 227 -21.20 11.51 26.91
CA GLN A 227 -20.28 11.44 28.05
C GLN A 227 -18.85 11.07 27.65
N LYS A 228 -18.69 10.07 26.76
CA LYS A 228 -17.37 9.64 26.26
C LYS A 228 -16.65 10.74 25.48
N GLU A 229 -17.38 11.57 24.73
CA GLU A 229 -16.81 12.71 23.99
C GLU A 229 -16.25 13.76 24.95
N PHE A 230 -16.98 14.05 26.01
CA PHE A 230 -16.55 15.01 27.03
C PHE A 230 -15.32 14.52 27.81
N ILE A 231 -15.33 13.25 28.24
CA ILE A 231 -14.18 12.64 28.94
C ILE A 231 -12.94 12.66 28.03
N TYR A 232 -13.09 12.27 26.76
CA TYR A 232 -12.01 12.32 25.78
C TYR A 232 -11.45 13.75 25.61
N SER A 233 -12.33 14.74 25.50
CA SER A 233 -11.93 16.13 25.27
C SER A 233 -11.19 16.73 26.45
N ALA A 234 -11.62 16.37 27.67
CA ALA A 234 -11.02 16.81 28.92
C ALA A 234 -9.86 15.93 29.42
N ASP A 235 -9.36 14.99 28.62
CA ASP A 235 -8.35 13.98 29.02
C ASP A 235 -7.17 14.54 29.83
N GLU A 236 -6.63 15.69 29.43
CA GLU A 236 -5.46 16.32 30.10
C GLU A 236 -5.75 16.78 31.54
N VAL A 237 -7.01 17.07 31.89
CA VAL A 237 -7.37 17.69 33.18
C VAL A 237 -8.32 16.84 34.02
N LEU A 238 -8.62 15.62 33.62
CA LEU A 238 -9.62 14.76 34.28
C LEU A 238 -9.39 14.66 35.79
N ASP A 239 -8.13 14.54 36.22
CA ASP A 239 -7.78 14.32 37.62
C ASP A 239 -7.57 15.64 38.40
N GLU A 240 -7.79 16.78 37.77
CA GLU A 240 -7.72 18.07 38.46
C GLU A 240 -8.97 18.32 39.33
N THR A 241 -8.76 18.71 40.60
CA THR A 241 -9.83 19.14 41.52
C THR A 241 -10.34 20.54 41.19
N VAL A 242 -11.63 20.78 41.41
CA VAL A 242 -12.31 22.05 41.15
C VAL A 242 -12.82 22.64 42.45
N SER A 243 -12.36 23.84 42.81
CA SER A 243 -12.68 24.50 44.09
C SER A 243 -13.80 25.55 43.99
N SER A 244 -14.09 26.03 42.78
CA SER A 244 -15.10 27.06 42.52
C SER A 244 -15.54 27.04 41.05
N GLU A 245 -16.65 27.70 40.72
CA GLU A 245 -17.07 27.90 39.33
C GLU A 245 -16.07 28.76 38.54
N SER A 246 -15.37 29.68 39.22
CA SER A 246 -14.28 30.47 38.61
C SER A 246 -13.08 29.60 38.28
N ASP A 247 -12.66 28.73 39.20
CA ASP A 247 -11.58 27.77 39.00
C ASP A 247 -11.90 26.80 37.85
N LEU A 248 -13.12 26.28 37.80
CA LEU A 248 -13.61 25.47 36.70
C LEU A 248 -13.51 26.19 35.35
N THR A 249 -13.93 27.46 35.32
CA THR A 249 -13.90 28.29 34.11
C THR A 249 -12.46 28.49 33.64
N THR A 250 -11.52 28.81 34.55
CA THR A 250 -10.10 28.94 34.22
C THR A 250 -9.50 27.65 33.66
N LYS A 251 -9.82 26.50 34.26
CA LYS A 251 -9.36 25.18 33.79
C LYS A 251 -9.92 24.83 32.41
N TYR A 252 -11.21 25.12 32.19
CA TYR A 252 -11.85 24.92 30.89
C TYR A 252 -11.23 25.81 29.80
N GLU A 253 -11.08 27.11 30.06
CA GLU A 253 -10.53 28.09 29.12
C GLU A 253 -9.11 27.73 28.68
N LYS A 254 -8.29 27.17 29.59
CA LYS A 254 -6.94 26.68 29.28
C LYS A 254 -6.94 25.65 28.16
N ILE A 255 -7.86 24.68 28.17
CA ILE A 255 -7.92 23.63 27.14
C ILE A 255 -8.67 24.11 25.91
N ALA A 256 -9.73 24.91 26.08
CA ALA A 256 -10.46 25.52 24.97
C ALA A 256 -9.52 26.37 24.09
N SER A 257 -8.58 27.11 24.70
CA SER A 257 -7.54 27.84 23.97
C SER A 257 -6.64 26.90 23.15
N LYS A 258 -6.17 25.79 23.74
CA LYS A 258 -5.37 24.79 23.02
C LYS A 258 -6.15 24.16 21.86
N PHE A 259 -7.44 23.88 22.06
CA PHE A 259 -8.33 23.38 21.02
C PHE A 259 -8.45 24.38 19.86
N ALA A 260 -8.73 25.66 20.16
CA ALA A 260 -8.88 26.69 19.14
C ALA A 260 -7.59 26.87 18.33
N GLU A 261 -6.43 26.90 18.98
CA GLU A 261 -5.12 26.98 18.33
C GLU A 261 -4.85 25.75 17.44
N ALA A 262 -5.04 24.54 17.98
CA ALA A 262 -4.80 23.30 17.25
C ALA A 262 -5.74 23.15 16.05
N ARG A 263 -7.04 23.45 16.22
CA ARG A 263 -8.04 23.38 15.15
C ARG A 263 -7.76 24.38 14.05
N LYS A 264 -7.40 25.63 14.40
CA LYS A 264 -7.01 26.64 13.41
C LYS A 264 -5.79 26.19 12.60
N ALA A 265 -4.75 25.71 13.25
CA ALA A 265 -3.57 25.18 12.59
C ALA A 265 -3.90 23.98 11.69
N ALA A 266 -4.77 23.06 12.14
CA ALA A 266 -5.17 21.89 11.37
C ALA A 266 -6.02 22.23 10.14
N LEU A 267 -6.88 23.24 10.22
CA LEU A 267 -7.64 23.76 9.07
C LEU A 267 -6.70 24.40 8.04
N ASP A 268 -5.70 25.17 8.49
CA ASP A 268 -4.66 25.71 7.61
C ASP A 268 -3.82 24.61 6.95
N ASN A 269 -3.44 23.58 7.71
CA ASN A 269 -2.72 22.42 7.19
C ASN A 269 -3.54 21.66 6.15
N THR A 270 -4.85 21.50 6.35
CA THR A 270 -5.74 20.91 5.33
C THR A 270 -5.71 21.67 4.02
N ARG A 271 -5.67 23.02 4.04
CA ARG A 271 -5.51 23.83 2.83
C ARG A 271 -4.17 23.57 2.15
N HIS A 272 -3.10 23.43 2.92
CA HIS A 272 -1.79 23.04 2.39
C HIS A 272 -1.83 21.64 1.75
N TYR A 273 -2.42 20.64 2.41
CA TYR A 273 -2.58 19.30 1.84
C TYR A 273 -3.37 19.33 0.52
N LEU A 274 -4.49 20.06 0.47
CA LEU A 274 -5.28 20.22 -0.75
C LEU A 274 -4.52 20.93 -1.87
N SER A 275 -3.57 21.82 -1.54
CA SER A 275 -2.70 22.46 -2.54
C SER A 275 -1.65 21.51 -3.15
N MET A 276 -1.45 20.32 -2.57
CA MET A 276 -0.40 19.37 -2.95
C MET A 276 -0.95 18.09 -3.61
N LEU A 277 -2.23 18.04 -3.97
CA LEU A 277 -2.90 16.82 -4.46
C LEU A 277 -2.19 16.14 -5.64
N SER A 278 -1.67 16.92 -6.59
CA SER A 278 -0.97 16.38 -7.77
C SER A 278 0.39 15.73 -7.44
N ASP A 279 0.88 15.95 -6.23
CA ASP A 279 2.24 15.63 -5.83
C ASP A 279 2.31 14.84 -4.51
N LEU A 280 1.18 14.45 -3.93
CA LEU A 280 1.18 13.66 -2.71
C LEU A 280 1.86 12.30 -2.97
N ASP A 281 2.76 11.87 -2.08
CA ASP A 281 3.49 10.61 -2.23
C ASP A 281 2.99 9.54 -1.27
N VAL A 282 2.81 9.89 0.00
CA VAL A 282 2.48 8.91 1.04
C VAL A 282 1.22 9.32 1.77
N TYR A 283 0.24 8.43 1.86
CA TYR A 283 -0.86 8.55 2.81
C TYR A 283 -0.52 7.73 4.05
N VAL A 284 -0.71 8.27 5.26
CA VAL A 284 -0.55 7.45 6.47
C VAL A 284 -1.90 7.27 7.18
N ALA A 285 -2.36 6.03 7.20
CA ALA A 285 -3.60 5.60 7.84
C ALA A 285 -3.33 5.19 9.29
N THR A 286 -4.14 5.68 10.24
CA THR A 286 -4.00 5.35 11.67
C THR A 286 -5.34 5.35 12.41
N SER A 287 -5.34 4.82 13.63
CA SER A 287 -6.44 5.08 14.58
C SER A 287 -6.33 6.49 15.14
N MET A 288 -7.46 7.10 15.45
CA MET A 288 -7.57 8.42 16.09
C MET A 288 -8.59 8.38 17.22
N GLY A 289 -8.63 7.28 17.98
CA GLY A 289 -9.65 7.02 19.02
C GLY A 289 -9.20 7.45 20.42
N THR A 290 -7.90 7.56 20.66
CA THR A 290 -7.33 7.96 21.96
C THR A 290 -6.21 8.97 21.78
N ARG A 291 -5.92 9.78 22.80
CA ARG A 291 -4.77 10.70 22.80
C ARG A 291 -3.44 9.99 22.53
N GLN A 292 -3.29 8.75 22.99
CA GLN A 292 -2.10 7.94 22.74
C GLN A 292 -1.97 7.57 21.25
N ASP A 293 -3.08 7.35 20.53
CA ASP A 293 -3.02 7.07 19.08
C ASP A 293 -2.40 8.26 18.33
N PHE A 294 -2.81 9.50 18.66
CA PHE A 294 -2.27 10.72 18.07
C PHE A 294 -0.77 10.90 18.34
N ARG A 295 -0.32 10.64 19.57
CA ARG A 295 1.09 10.67 19.94
C ARG A 295 1.90 9.63 19.17
N SER A 296 1.43 8.39 19.19
CA SER A 296 2.12 7.26 18.55
C SER A 296 2.23 7.46 17.04
N MET A 297 1.20 8.04 16.42
CA MET A 297 1.21 8.42 15.02
C MET A 297 2.25 9.53 14.73
N ALA A 298 2.26 10.59 15.54
CA ALA A 298 3.26 11.66 15.40
C ALA A 298 4.69 11.14 15.52
N ASP A 299 4.96 10.28 16.51
CA ASP A 299 6.27 9.65 16.70
C ASP A 299 6.65 8.71 15.54
N THR A 300 5.66 8.00 14.99
CA THR A 300 5.85 7.13 13.82
C THR A 300 6.24 7.94 12.59
N CYS A 301 5.51 9.02 12.27
CA CYS A 301 5.84 9.93 11.19
C CYS A 301 7.25 10.51 11.36
N ASP A 302 7.56 11.06 12.54
CA ASP A 302 8.86 11.66 12.82
C ASP A 302 10.00 10.66 12.58
N ARG A 303 9.85 9.41 13.02
CA ARG A 303 10.87 8.36 12.83
C ARG A 303 11.01 7.92 11.37
N VAL A 304 9.90 7.64 10.69
CA VAL A 304 9.92 7.16 9.30
C VAL A 304 10.53 8.21 8.38
N PHE A 305 10.04 9.45 8.47
CA PHE A 305 10.46 10.54 7.60
C PHE A 305 11.74 11.26 8.09
N ALA A 306 12.31 10.83 9.22
CA ALA A 306 13.65 11.24 9.63
C ALA A 306 14.77 10.57 8.81
N ASP A 307 14.50 9.47 8.10
CA ASP A 307 15.48 8.79 7.25
C ASP A 307 16.06 9.76 6.20
N ASP A 308 17.38 9.92 6.21
CA ASP A 308 18.08 10.88 5.36
C ASP A 308 17.87 10.62 3.86
N ARG A 309 17.61 9.37 3.47
CA ARG A 309 17.31 9.00 2.08
C ARG A 309 15.95 9.54 1.67
N LEU A 310 14.95 9.45 2.55
CA LEU A 310 13.61 9.99 2.31
C LEU A 310 13.59 11.51 2.36
N LYS A 311 14.32 12.14 3.28
CA LYS A 311 14.46 13.61 3.34
C LYS A 311 14.97 14.20 2.03
N LYS A 312 15.97 13.57 1.42
CA LYS A 312 16.53 14.00 0.11
C LYS A 312 15.51 13.96 -1.03
N MET A 313 14.41 13.22 -0.89
CA MET A 313 13.35 13.12 -1.89
C MET A 313 12.27 14.20 -1.73
N ASN A 314 12.30 15.03 -0.67
CA ASN A 314 11.27 16.02 -0.39
C ASN A 314 9.85 15.42 -0.43
N LEU A 315 9.66 14.28 0.25
CA LEU A 315 8.38 13.58 0.24
C LEU A 315 7.27 14.43 0.87
N ARG A 316 6.09 14.37 0.25
CA ARG A 316 4.85 14.98 0.72
C ARG A 316 3.98 13.85 1.24
N TYR A 317 3.79 13.80 2.54
CA TYR A 317 2.95 12.79 3.17
C TYR A 317 1.77 13.42 3.87
N PHE A 318 0.62 12.76 3.82
CA PHE A 318 -0.58 13.17 4.53
C PHE A 318 -0.62 12.48 5.90
N ASP A 319 -0.50 13.27 6.95
CA ASP A 319 -0.72 12.86 8.33
C ASP A 319 -2.12 13.36 8.77
N PRO A 320 -3.12 12.46 8.94
CA PRO A 320 -4.48 12.84 9.29
C PRO A 320 -4.55 13.54 10.66
N THR A 321 -3.57 13.32 11.54
CA THR A 321 -3.48 13.95 12.87
C THR A 321 -3.03 15.42 12.83
N LEU A 322 -2.77 15.95 11.64
CA LEU A 322 -2.48 17.35 11.38
C LEU A 322 -3.57 18.04 10.54
N SER A 323 -4.66 17.35 10.20
CA SER A 323 -5.69 17.82 9.27
C SER A 323 -7.08 17.78 9.91
N ALA A 324 -7.79 18.91 9.87
CA ALA A 324 -9.19 19.05 10.26
C ALA A 324 -10.05 19.51 9.08
N ALA A 325 -11.36 19.33 9.17
CA ALA A 325 -12.31 19.86 8.19
C ALA A 325 -13.40 20.70 8.90
N GLY A 326 -14.15 21.47 8.10
CA GLY A 326 -15.27 22.26 8.61
C GLY A 326 -16.46 21.39 9.06
N GLY A 327 -16.63 20.22 8.44
CA GLY A 327 -17.66 19.24 8.78
C GLY A 327 -17.17 17.80 8.64
N HIS A 328 -17.97 16.87 9.16
CA HIS A 328 -17.67 15.44 9.17
C HIS A 328 -17.59 14.85 7.75
N GLU A 329 -18.53 15.23 6.88
CA GLU A 329 -18.61 14.77 5.50
C GLU A 329 -17.41 15.25 4.68
N ASP A 330 -17.02 16.52 4.85
CA ASP A 330 -15.84 17.09 4.20
C ASP A 330 -14.56 16.34 4.60
N LYS A 331 -14.44 15.97 5.88
CA LYS A 331 -13.29 15.21 6.37
C LYS A 331 -13.17 13.86 5.65
N GLY A 332 -14.29 13.13 5.53
CA GLY A 332 -14.33 11.86 4.79
C GLY A 332 -13.97 12.02 3.31
N LEU A 333 -14.47 13.06 2.65
CA LEU A 333 -14.12 13.35 1.25
C LEU A 333 -12.64 13.68 1.07
N ILE A 334 -12.07 14.46 2.01
CA ILE A 334 -10.65 14.81 2.00
C ILE A 334 -9.80 13.54 2.16
N GLU A 335 -10.09 12.67 3.12
CA GLU A 335 -9.30 11.44 3.34
C GLU A 335 -9.37 10.50 2.11
N CYS A 336 -10.55 10.31 1.53
CA CYS A 336 -10.71 9.58 0.27
C CYS A 336 -9.89 10.20 -0.88
N LEU A 337 -9.92 11.52 -1.00
CA LEU A 337 -9.16 12.23 -2.02
C LEU A 337 -7.65 12.09 -1.80
N MET A 338 -7.17 12.19 -0.56
CA MET A 338 -5.76 12.01 -0.22
C MET A 338 -5.28 10.59 -0.52
N VAL A 339 -6.06 9.55 -0.17
CA VAL A 339 -5.76 8.16 -0.56
C VAL A 339 -5.72 8.02 -2.08
N LYS A 340 -6.67 8.63 -2.81
CA LYS A 340 -6.69 8.62 -4.29
C LYS A 340 -5.49 9.34 -4.90
N CYS A 341 -4.96 10.38 -4.26
CA CYS A 341 -3.84 11.17 -4.79
C CYS A 341 -2.45 10.63 -4.41
N ALA A 342 -2.28 10.03 -3.23
CA ALA A 342 -0.99 9.51 -2.78
C ALA A 342 -0.43 8.42 -3.70
N LYS A 343 0.88 8.28 -3.82
CA LYS A 343 1.52 7.22 -4.62
C LYS A 343 1.49 5.87 -3.92
N LEU A 344 1.58 5.86 -2.59
CA LEU A 344 1.53 4.67 -1.73
C LEU A 344 0.85 4.98 -0.39
N LEU A 345 0.45 3.94 0.34
CA LEU A 345 -0.18 4.06 1.66
C LEU A 345 0.63 3.31 2.73
N VAL A 346 0.79 3.92 3.91
CA VAL A 346 1.30 3.29 5.12
C VAL A 346 0.14 3.12 6.11
N TYR A 347 -0.18 1.89 6.45
CA TYR A 347 -1.20 1.53 7.43
C TYR A 347 -0.55 1.25 8.77
N CYS A 348 -0.89 2.02 9.81
CA CYS A 348 -0.41 1.81 11.17
C CYS A 348 -1.44 1.00 11.98
N ALA A 349 -1.11 -0.26 12.27
CA ALA A 349 -1.97 -1.15 13.04
C ALA A 349 -1.93 -0.78 14.54
N GLY A 350 -2.65 0.28 14.93
CA GLY A 350 -2.80 0.70 16.33
C GLY A 350 -3.46 -0.36 17.24
N ALA A 351 -3.70 -0.03 18.51
CA ALA A 351 -4.12 -1.00 19.53
C ALA A 351 -5.45 -1.71 19.23
N SER A 352 -6.36 -1.07 18.49
CA SER A 352 -7.63 -1.65 18.04
C SER A 352 -7.78 -1.57 16.51
N ALA A 353 -8.66 -2.42 15.97
CA ALA A 353 -9.15 -2.26 14.60
C ALA A 353 -10.04 -1.01 14.52
N SER A 354 -9.95 -0.29 13.41
CA SER A 354 -10.80 0.87 13.13
C SER A 354 -11.26 0.76 11.69
N TYR A 355 -12.57 0.88 11.48
CA TYR A 355 -13.17 0.80 10.16
C TYR A 355 -12.57 1.81 9.17
N GLY A 356 -12.25 3.02 9.62
CA GLY A 356 -11.69 4.08 8.77
C GLY A 356 -10.39 3.67 8.10
N LYS A 357 -9.37 3.31 8.90
CA LYS A 357 -8.06 2.88 8.36
C LYS A 357 -8.14 1.61 7.50
N ASP A 358 -9.05 0.69 7.85
CA ASP A 358 -9.22 -0.56 7.09
C ASP A 358 -9.86 -0.25 5.72
N ALA A 359 -10.82 0.68 5.67
CA ALA A 359 -11.42 1.16 4.43
C ALA A 359 -10.41 1.93 3.55
N GLU A 360 -9.55 2.75 4.15
CA GLU A 360 -8.47 3.46 3.44
C GLU A 360 -7.46 2.50 2.81
N ALA A 361 -7.02 1.47 3.56
CA ALA A 361 -6.13 0.45 3.03
C ALA A 361 -6.80 -0.36 1.90
N ALA A 362 -8.06 -0.72 2.07
CA ALA A 362 -8.82 -1.42 1.03
C ALA A 362 -8.98 -0.59 -0.25
N MET A 363 -9.21 0.72 -0.12
CA MET A 363 -9.26 1.65 -1.24
C MET A 363 -7.91 1.77 -1.94
N ALA A 364 -6.81 1.90 -1.19
CA ALA A 364 -5.47 1.97 -1.79
C ALA A 364 -5.10 0.69 -2.56
N LEU A 365 -5.34 -0.49 -1.97
CA LEU A 365 -5.12 -1.78 -2.65
C LEU A 365 -5.99 -1.90 -3.91
N SER A 366 -7.26 -1.49 -3.83
CA SER A 366 -8.19 -1.54 -4.97
C SER A 366 -7.87 -0.54 -6.08
N LEU A 367 -7.02 0.45 -5.79
CA LEU A 367 -6.46 1.40 -6.76
C LEU A 367 -5.10 0.94 -7.32
N GLY A 368 -4.66 -0.29 -7.06
CA GLY A 368 -3.37 -0.79 -7.57
C GLY A 368 -2.15 -0.31 -6.78
N LYS A 369 -2.34 0.45 -5.70
CA LYS A 369 -1.24 1.15 -5.02
C LYS A 369 -0.43 0.22 -4.13
N PRO A 370 0.89 0.47 -3.99
CA PRO A 370 1.67 -0.16 -2.94
C PRO A 370 1.13 0.22 -1.56
N VAL A 371 0.94 -0.77 -0.68
CA VAL A 371 0.48 -0.57 0.68
C VAL A 371 1.40 -1.28 1.67
N ILE A 372 1.85 -0.56 2.70
CA ILE A 372 2.74 -1.06 3.75
C ILE A 372 1.95 -1.12 5.06
N PHE A 373 1.85 -2.30 5.68
CA PHE A 373 1.22 -2.49 6.98
C PHE A 373 2.31 -2.53 8.06
N TYR A 374 2.38 -1.49 8.87
CA TYR A 374 3.20 -1.46 10.07
C TYR A 374 2.39 -1.98 11.27
N CYS A 375 2.81 -3.13 11.81
CA CYS A 375 2.17 -3.79 12.93
C CYS A 375 3.07 -3.77 14.16
N ASP A 376 2.64 -3.11 15.23
CA ASP A 376 3.41 -3.00 16.48
C ASP A 376 3.64 -4.33 17.23
N LYS A 377 3.08 -5.44 16.72
CA LYS A 377 3.14 -6.79 17.33
C LYS A 377 3.32 -7.87 16.27
N GLU A 378 4.25 -8.79 16.51
CA GLU A 378 4.55 -9.91 15.61
C GLU A 378 3.31 -10.77 15.29
N GLN A 379 2.44 -11.01 16.28
CA GLN A 379 1.22 -11.80 16.07
C GLN A 379 0.32 -11.17 15.00
N ARG A 380 0.21 -9.83 14.98
CA ARG A 380 -0.56 -9.10 13.96
C ARG A 380 0.13 -9.11 12.62
N ARG A 381 1.46 -9.00 12.59
CA ARG A 381 2.26 -9.15 11.37
C ARG A 381 1.93 -10.48 10.70
N ARG A 382 2.07 -11.60 11.42
CA ARG A 382 1.75 -12.95 10.90
C ARG A 382 0.30 -13.07 10.45
N PHE A 383 -0.63 -12.49 11.21
CA PHE A 383 -2.05 -12.50 10.82
C PHE A 383 -2.31 -11.81 9.48
N TYR A 384 -1.84 -10.57 9.30
CA TYR A 384 -2.04 -9.86 8.03
C TYR A 384 -1.21 -10.46 6.89
N GLN A 385 -0.01 -10.93 7.18
CA GLN A 385 0.91 -11.50 6.19
C GLN A 385 0.38 -12.82 5.62
N ASP A 386 -0.07 -13.74 6.47
CA ASP A 386 -0.32 -15.13 6.06
C ASP A 386 -1.79 -15.53 6.10
N ILE A 387 -2.57 -14.95 7.02
CA ILE A 387 -3.90 -15.46 7.39
C ILE A 387 -5.00 -14.64 6.74
N HIS A 388 -4.93 -13.30 6.79
CA HIS A 388 -6.05 -12.45 6.42
C HIS A 388 -6.20 -12.36 4.90
N PRO A 389 -7.30 -12.83 4.29
CA PRO A 389 -7.45 -12.84 2.84
C PRO A 389 -7.54 -11.42 2.26
N LEU A 390 -8.13 -10.46 2.98
CA LEU A 390 -8.28 -9.07 2.50
C LEU A 390 -7.02 -8.22 2.70
N SER A 391 -5.90 -8.80 3.15
CA SER A 391 -4.58 -8.19 2.94
C SER A 391 -4.16 -8.19 1.47
N ARG A 392 -4.95 -8.89 0.63
CA ARG A 392 -4.80 -9.00 -0.82
C ARG A 392 -6.15 -8.70 -1.45
N LEU A 393 -6.24 -7.57 -2.12
CA LEU A 393 -7.43 -7.22 -2.92
C LEU A 393 -7.07 -7.26 -4.40
N ILE A 394 -7.89 -6.67 -5.25
CA ILE A 394 -7.65 -6.58 -6.69
C ILE A 394 -7.74 -5.13 -7.10
N GLU A 395 -6.86 -4.71 -8.01
CA GLU A 395 -7.02 -3.42 -8.68
C GLU A 395 -8.29 -3.47 -9.54
N PHE A 396 -9.28 -2.64 -9.24
CA PHE A 396 -10.60 -2.75 -9.88
C PHE A 396 -10.58 -2.45 -11.39
N GLU A 397 -9.59 -1.72 -11.89
CA GLU A 397 -9.47 -1.47 -13.32
C GLU A 397 -8.88 -2.64 -14.10
N THR A 398 -7.98 -3.41 -13.47
CA THR A 398 -7.15 -4.38 -14.18
C THR A 398 -7.43 -5.83 -13.80
N GLY A 399 -8.00 -6.05 -12.61
CA GLY A 399 -8.17 -7.37 -12.00
C GLY A 399 -6.88 -7.93 -11.41
N VAL A 400 -5.76 -7.21 -11.49
CA VAL A 400 -4.49 -7.66 -10.93
C VAL A 400 -4.60 -7.69 -9.41
N ALA A 401 -4.24 -8.83 -8.79
CA ALA A 401 -4.21 -8.94 -7.34
C ALA A 401 -3.18 -7.95 -6.75
N VAL A 402 -3.48 -7.33 -5.61
CA VAL A 402 -2.59 -6.36 -4.93
C VAL A 402 -2.53 -6.75 -3.46
N GLY A 403 -1.34 -7.17 -3.01
CA GLY A 403 -1.07 -7.51 -1.62
C GLY A 403 -0.31 -6.42 -0.87
N ALA A 404 -0.57 -6.32 0.43
CA ALA A 404 0.16 -5.44 1.33
C ALA A 404 1.54 -6.03 1.72
N MET A 405 2.53 -5.15 1.93
CA MET A 405 3.82 -5.48 2.54
C MET A 405 3.72 -5.30 4.05
N VAL A 406 3.86 -6.38 4.83
CA VAL A 406 3.58 -6.37 6.26
C VAL A 406 4.88 -6.47 7.06
N THR A 407 5.11 -5.52 7.97
CA THR A 407 6.30 -5.51 8.85
C THR A 407 5.93 -5.08 10.26
N ASP A 408 6.75 -5.47 11.23
CA ASP A 408 6.72 -4.98 12.62
C ASP A 408 7.90 -4.08 12.98
N LYS A 409 8.69 -3.65 11.99
CA LYS A 409 9.84 -2.75 12.16
C LYS A 409 9.62 -1.45 11.39
N LEU A 410 9.87 -0.32 12.04
CA LEU A 410 9.74 0.99 11.40
C LEU A 410 10.82 1.22 10.35
N GLU A 411 11.99 0.63 10.54
CA GLU A 411 13.12 0.75 9.62
C GLU A 411 12.78 0.10 8.26
N ASP A 412 12.02 -0.99 8.27
CA ASP A 412 11.52 -1.63 7.06
C ASP A 412 10.50 -0.74 6.34
N VAL A 413 9.67 0.03 7.07
CA VAL A 413 8.74 0.99 6.46
C VAL A 413 9.50 2.04 5.65
N SER A 414 10.54 2.65 6.24
CA SER A 414 11.38 3.62 5.54
C SER A 414 12.10 3.00 4.33
N GLU A 415 12.62 1.78 4.48
CA GLU A 415 13.27 1.04 3.39
C GLU A 415 12.30 0.75 2.23
N LEU A 416 11.08 0.31 2.53
CA LEU A 416 10.07 0.02 1.51
C LEU A 416 9.65 1.28 0.77
N ILE A 417 9.37 2.39 1.48
CA ILE A 417 9.06 3.68 0.83
C ILE A 417 10.18 4.07 -0.13
N TYR A 418 11.44 3.96 0.32
CA TYR A 418 12.61 4.29 -0.49
C TYR A 418 12.69 3.39 -1.73
N ARG A 419 12.60 2.06 -1.58
CA ARG A 419 12.68 1.11 -2.70
C ARG A 419 11.54 1.28 -3.70
N ILE A 420 10.32 1.53 -3.24
CA ILE A 420 9.17 1.78 -4.10
C ILE A 420 9.45 3.01 -4.97
N LEU A 421 9.75 4.15 -4.34
CA LEU A 421 9.87 5.42 -5.05
C LEU A 421 11.16 5.53 -5.87
N GLU A 422 12.20 4.74 -5.58
CA GLU A 422 13.42 4.60 -6.41
C GLU A 422 13.34 3.49 -7.47
N ASN A 423 12.23 2.74 -7.54
CA ASN A 423 12.07 1.60 -8.45
C ASN A 423 13.12 0.49 -8.22
N ARG A 424 13.39 0.16 -6.95
CA ARG A 424 14.43 -0.81 -6.51
C ARG A 424 13.87 -1.93 -5.63
N MET A 425 12.60 -2.25 -5.80
CA MET A 425 12.01 -3.39 -5.13
C MET A 425 12.71 -4.69 -5.55
N VAL A 426 12.66 -5.70 -4.68
CA VAL A 426 13.25 -7.02 -4.92
C VAL A 426 12.20 -8.08 -4.68
N TYR A 427 12.02 -8.95 -5.67
CA TYR A 427 10.96 -9.94 -5.69
C TYR A 427 11.47 -11.35 -5.95
N TYR A 428 10.68 -12.32 -5.53
CA TYR A 428 10.90 -13.72 -5.87
C TYR A 428 9.57 -14.48 -5.97
N LEU A 429 9.58 -15.60 -6.69
CA LEU A 429 8.45 -16.48 -6.93
C LEU A 429 8.42 -17.65 -5.93
N GLU A 430 7.22 -18.03 -5.52
CA GLU A 430 6.95 -19.18 -4.65
C GLU A 430 5.72 -19.95 -5.14
N HIS A 431 5.75 -21.28 -5.05
CA HIS A 431 4.55 -22.12 -5.13
C HIS A 431 4.06 -22.46 -3.71
N SER A 432 2.87 -22.00 -3.34
CA SER A 432 2.26 -22.45 -2.07
C SER A 432 1.62 -23.83 -2.18
N LYS A 433 1.25 -24.21 -3.40
CA LYS A 433 0.79 -25.54 -3.82
C LYS A 433 1.03 -25.67 -5.33
N PRO A 434 1.07 -26.88 -5.91
CA PRO A 434 1.38 -27.05 -7.33
C PRO A 434 0.55 -26.15 -8.25
N GLY A 435 1.22 -25.26 -8.98
CA GLY A 435 0.59 -24.32 -9.90
C GLY A 435 0.00 -23.04 -9.30
N PHE A 436 -0.07 -22.92 -7.97
CA PHE A 436 -0.49 -21.66 -7.33
C PHE A 436 0.74 -20.79 -7.14
N LEU A 437 0.91 -19.82 -8.04
CA LEU A 437 2.10 -18.98 -8.10
C LEU A 437 1.91 -17.70 -7.28
N ARG A 438 2.88 -17.39 -6.43
CA ARG A 438 2.93 -16.18 -5.61
C ARG A 438 4.17 -15.37 -5.96
N LEU A 439 4.01 -14.06 -6.05
CA LEU A 439 5.12 -13.12 -6.06
C LEU A 439 5.28 -12.54 -4.65
N LYS A 440 6.46 -12.68 -4.07
CA LYS A 440 6.77 -12.20 -2.73
C LYS A 440 7.80 -11.07 -2.79
N GLU A 441 7.61 -10.08 -1.91
CA GLU A 441 8.58 -9.03 -1.65
C GLU A 441 9.62 -9.52 -0.64
N LYS A 442 10.91 -9.32 -0.94
CA LYS A 442 12.02 -9.98 -0.24
C LYS A 442 12.24 -9.52 1.20
N LEU A 443 12.05 -8.24 1.50
CA LEU A 443 12.33 -7.67 2.83
C LEU A 443 11.33 -8.17 3.88
N THR A 444 10.05 -8.15 3.53
CA THR A 444 8.94 -8.49 4.44
C THR A 444 8.42 -9.90 4.27
N ASP A 445 8.88 -10.61 3.24
CA ASP A 445 8.35 -11.91 2.85
C ASP A 445 6.85 -11.91 2.52
N SER A 446 6.30 -10.74 2.18
CA SER A 446 4.86 -10.58 1.94
C SER A 446 4.49 -10.95 0.51
N VAL A 447 3.37 -11.66 0.35
CA VAL A 447 2.80 -11.97 -0.97
C VAL A 447 2.13 -10.72 -1.54
N ILE A 448 2.72 -10.15 -2.58
CA ILE A 448 2.25 -8.92 -3.21
C ILE A 448 1.39 -9.14 -4.45
N ARG A 449 1.56 -10.28 -5.14
CA ARG A 449 0.77 -10.69 -6.32
C ARG A 449 0.59 -12.20 -6.28
N LEU A 450 -0.44 -12.72 -6.95
CA LEU A 450 -0.67 -14.15 -7.06
C LEU A 450 -1.41 -14.51 -8.35
N GLN A 451 -1.26 -15.77 -8.76
CA GLN A 451 -2.04 -16.44 -9.78
C GLN A 451 -2.54 -17.77 -9.22
N THR A 452 -3.85 -17.99 -9.28
CA THR A 452 -4.47 -19.24 -8.84
C THR A 452 -4.30 -20.35 -9.89
N ASN A 453 -4.29 -21.60 -9.42
CA ASN A 453 -4.35 -22.79 -10.27
C ASN A 453 -5.79 -23.31 -10.48
N ASP A 454 -6.78 -22.67 -9.86
CA ASP A 454 -8.18 -23.02 -10.07
C ASP A 454 -8.63 -22.56 -11.46
N LYS A 455 -8.88 -23.53 -12.35
CA LYS A 455 -9.23 -23.29 -13.76
C LYS A 455 -10.55 -22.54 -13.91
N LEU A 456 -11.58 -22.91 -13.14
CA LEU A 456 -12.89 -22.27 -13.24
C LEU A 456 -12.80 -20.82 -12.78
N LEU A 457 -12.16 -20.58 -11.64
CA LEU A 457 -11.97 -19.24 -11.11
C LEU A 457 -11.14 -18.39 -12.07
N THR A 458 -10.03 -18.92 -12.60
CA THR A 458 -9.16 -18.20 -13.54
C THR A 458 -9.93 -17.76 -14.79
N GLU A 459 -10.63 -18.70 -15.44
CA GLU A 459 -11.37 -18.40 -16.67
C GLU A 459 -12.55 -17.45 -16.41
N ALA A 460 -13.35 -17.68 -15.37
CA ALA A 460 -14.46 -16.81 -15.02
C ALA A 460 -14.00 -15.37 -14.70
N PHE A 461 -12.94 -15.24 -13.89
CA PHE A 461 -12.39 -13.96 -13.47
C PHE A 461 -11.82 -13.17 -14.65
N TRP A 462 -10.93 -13.78 -15.44
CA TRP A 462 -10.28 -13.08 -16.55
C TRP A 462 -11.23 -12.79 -17.71
N ASN A 463 -12.21 -13.66 -17.98
CA ASN A 463 -13.24 -13.36 -18.98
C ASN A 463 -14.06 -12.10 -18.62
N HIS A 464 -14.36 -11.89 -17.33
CA HIS A 464 -15.03 -10.68 -16.87
C HIS A 464 -14.16 -9.42 -17.11
N TYR A 465 -12.89 -9.44 -16.70
CA TYR A 465 -11.99 -8.30 -16.85
C TYR A 465 -11.59 -8.00 -18.31
N HIS A 466 -11.44 -9.02 -19.14
CA HIS A 466 -11.13 -8.85 -20.57
C HIS A 466 -12.32 -8.24 -21.34
N ARG A 467 -13.56 -8.72 -21.10
CA ARG A 467 -14.77 -8.15 -21.71
C ARG A 467 -14.91 -6.65 -21.42
N ASN A 468 -14.72 -6.25 -20.16
CA ASN A 468 -14.86 -4.85 -19.75
C ASN A 468 -13.80 -3.93 -20.38
N ARG A 469 -12.56 -4.42 -20.55
CA ARG A 469 -11.49 -3.65 -21.20
C ARG A 469 -11.74 -3.43 -22.69
N GLU A 470 -12.22 -4.44 -23.39
CA GLU A 470 -12.56 -4.32 -24.82
C GLU A 470 -13.73 -3.37 -25.06
N ALA A 471 -14.76 -3.44 -24.21
CA ALA A 471 -15.90 -2.51 -24.24
C ALA A 471 -15.45 -1.05 -24.08
N LYS A 472 -14.64 -0.77 -23.05
CA LYS A 472 -14.06 0.57 -22.80
C LYS A 472 -13.22 1.06 -23.98
N ARG A 473 -12.36 0.21 -24.56
CA ARG A 473 -11.54 0.56 -25.74
C ARG A 473 -12.38 0.92 -26.96
N ARG A 474 -13.56 0.32 -27.11
CA ARG A 474 -14.49 0.60 -28.22
C ARG A 474 -15.41 1.79 -27.95
N GLY A 475 -15.28 2.47 -26.79
CA GLY A 475 -16.14 3.59 -26.41
C GLY A 475 -17.60 3.19 -26.15
N VAL A 476 -17.89 1.89 -26.02
CA VAL A 476 -19.23 1.39 -25.71
C VAL A 476 -19.41 1.48 -24.20
N GLY A 477 -20.22 2.43 -23.73
CA GLY A 477 -20.55 2.58 -22.32
C GLY A 477 -21.09 1.26 -21.74
N ALA A 478 -20.75 0.96 -20.50
CA ALA A 478 -21.16 -0.29 -19.81
C ALA A 478 -22.69 -0.50 -19.83
N ASP A 479 -23.47 0.58 -19.95
CA ASP A 479 -24.93 0.56 -20.00
C ASP A 479 -25.52 -0.06 -21.28
N GLN A 480 -24.72 -0.27 -22.34
CA GLN A 480 -25.18 -0.95 -23.57
C GLN A 480 -24.88 -2.45 -23.58
N LEU A 481 -24.28 -3.00 -22.52
CA LEU A 481 -23.92 -4.42 -22.43
C LEU A 481 -24.83 -5.22 -21.48
N GLY A 482 -25.96 -4.64 -21.07
CA GLY A 482 -27.04 -5.32 -20.36
C GLY A 482 -27.86 -6.21 -21.30
N GLY A 483 -27.46 -7.47 -21.38
CA GLY A 483 -28.17 -8.60 -21.98
C GLY A 483 -27.55 -9.89 -21.47
#